data_AF-A0A6V7PQG6-F1
#
_entry.id   AF-A0A6V7PQG6-F1
#
_cell.length_a   1.000
_cell.length_b   1.000
_cell.length_c   1.000
_cell.angle_alpha   90.00
_cell.angle_beta   90.00
_cell.angle_gamma   90.00
#
_symmetry.space_group_name_H-M   'P 1'
#
loop_
_entity.id
_entity.type
_entity.pdbx_description
1 polymer ?
#
loop_
_entity_poly.entity_id
_entity_poly.type
_entity_poly.pdbx_seq_one_letter_code
_entity_poly.pdbx_strand_id
1 'polypeptide(L)'
;MHTPPNSAVFPSLLLISLFCLPLFRPGSTNFPLNQICGSTGNFTANSTYESNLRQLLPSLSSEALASGGFSTSRTGGPPDQAFGLASAAATSPPTTAAAAWP
;
A
#
# COMPACT_ATOMS: atom_id res chain seq x y z
N MET A 1 -19.38 18.18 -52.02
CA MET A 1 -19.64 18.83 -50.71
C MET A 1 -18.71 18.20 -49.71
N HIS A 2 -17.55 18.81 -49.43
CA HIS A 2 -16.61 18.39 -48.40
C HIS A 2 -16.53 19.54 -47.40
N THR A 3 -17.15 19.37 -46.23
CA THR A 3 -16.98 20.32 -45.13
C THR A 3 -15.57 20.14 -44.56
N PRO A 4 -14.75 21.20 -44.48
CA PRO A 4 -13.42 21.09 -43.87
C PRO A 4 -13.56 20.69 -42.40
N PRO A 5 -12.66 19.83 -41.88
CA PRO A 5 -12.66 19.50 -40.47
C PRO A 5 -12.52 20.79 -39.65
N ASN A 6 -13.45 20.99 -38.74
CA ASN A 6 -13.65 22.25 -38.04
C ASN A 6 -12.47 22.46 -37.06
N SER A 7 -11.59 23.42 -37.37
CA SER A 7 -10.31 23.64 -36.66
C SER A 7 -10.47 23.96 -35.17
N ALA A 8 -11.68 24.33 -34.73
CA ALA A 8 -12.04 24.58 -33.34
C ALA A 8 -12.25 23.29 -32.51
N VAL A 9 -12.40 22.13 -33.16
CA VAL A 9 -12.58 20.84 -32.48
C VAL A 9 -11.29 20.37 -31.82
N PHE A 10 -10.15 20.61 -32.46
CA PHE A 10 -8.82 20.27 -31.94
C PHE A 10 -8.47 20.94 -30.59
N PRO A 11 -8.55 22.28 -30.44
CA PRO A 11 -8.25 22.93 -29.17
C PRO A 11 -9.27 22.56 -28.09
N SER A 12 -10.53 22.33 -28.46
CA SER A 12 -11.57 21.90 -27.52
C SER A 12 -11.29 20.50 -26.95
N LEU A 13 -10.90 19.53 -27.80
CA LEU A 13 -10.47 18.20 -27.36
C LEU A 13 -9.21 18.25 -26.48
N LEU A 14 -8.26 19.13 -26.79
CA LEU A 14 -7.03 19.29 -26.02
C LEU A 14 -7.32 19.88 -24.62
N LEU A 15 -8.20 20.87 -24.52
CA LEU A 15 -8.63 21.44 -23.23
C LEU A 15 -9.38 20.42 -22.37
N ILE A 16 -10.27 19.62 -22.97
CA ILE A 16 -10.98 18.53 -22.28
C ILE A 16 -9.98 17.49 -21.77
N SER A 17 -8.99 17.11 -22.59
CA SER A 17 -7.94 16.16 -22.18
C SER A 17 -7.14 16.68 -20.99
N LEU A 18 -6.66 17.94 -21.03
CA LEU A 18 -5.93 18.59 -19.93
C LEU A 18 -6.76 18.67 -18.64
N PHE A 19 -8.06 18.91 -18.77
CA PHE A 19 -8.98 18.96 -17.62
C PHE A 19 -9.30 17.57 -17.05
N CYS A 20 -9.32 16.52 -17.88
CA CYS A 20 -9.61 15.15 -17.46
C CYS A 20 -8.38 14.39 -16.93
N LEU A 21 -7.16 14.75 -17.35
CA LEU A 21 -5.90 14.18 -16.86
C LEU A 21 -5.79 14.06 -15.32
N PRO A 22 -6.14 15.07 -14.50
CA PRO A 22 -6.08 14.95 -13.04
C PRO A 22 -7.19 14.07 -12.43
N LEU A 23 -8.23 13.73 -13.19
CA LEU A 23 -9.29 12.81 -12.74
C LEU A 23 -8.83 11.35 -12.81
N PHE A 24 -7.84 11.06 -13.66
CA PHE A 24 -7.17 9.76 -13.71
C PHE A 24 -6.16 9.66 -12.56
N ARG A 25 -6.64 9.29 -11.37
CA ARG A 25 -5.75 8.76 -10.33
C ARG A 25 -5.45 7.31 -10.66
N PRO A 26 -4.18 6.91 -10.90
CA PRO A 26 -3.86 5.49 -10.95
C PRO A 26 -4.22 4.88 -9.60
N GLY A 27 -5.24 4.03 -9.58
CA GLY A 27 -5.53 3.22 -8.41
C GLY A 27 -4.34 2.29 -8.18
N SER A 28 -3.67 2.44 -7.04
CA SER A 28 -2.70 1.44 -6.59
C SER A 28 -3.48 0.19 -6.19
N THR A 29 -3.63 -0.74 -7.14
CA THR A 29 -4.21 -2.05 -6.86
C THR A 29 -3.12 -2.91 -6.21
N ASN A 30 -2.90 -2.69 -4.92
CA ASN A 30 -2.01 -3.52 -4.12
C ASN A 30 -2.72 -4.84 -3.80
N PHE A 31 -2.80 -5.72 -4.79
CA PHE A 31 -3.23 -7.10 -4.55
C PHE A 31 -2.06 -7.90 -3.96
N PRO A 32 -2.27 -8.67 -2.88
CA PRO A 32 -1.22 -9.53 -2.36
C PRO A 32 -0.82 -10.52 -3.46
N LEU A 33 0.47 -10.53 -3.83
CA LEU A 33 1.02 -11.48 -4.80
C LEU A 33 0.85 -12.92 -4.30
N ASN A 34 0.96 -13.11 -2.98
CA ASN A 34 0.67 -14.34 -2.28
C ASN A 34 0.21 -14.04 -0.85
N GLN A 35 -0.46 -15.01 -0.23
CA GLN A 35 -0.79 -14.99 1.19
C GLN A 35 -0.57 -16.39 1.76
N ILE A 36 0.22 -16.48 2.82
CA ILE A 36 0.50 -17.72 3.54
C ILE A 36 0.06 -17.52 4.99
N CYS A 37 -0.84 -18.37 5.45
CA CYS A 37 -1.31 -18.38 6.84
C CYS A 37 -0.66 -19.56 7.59
N GLY A 38 -0.39 -19.36 8.88
CA GLY A 38 0.10 -20.45 9.73
C GLY A 38 -0.92 -21.57 9.91
N SER A 39 -0.44 -22.78 10.19
CA SER A 39 -1.29 -23.97 10.40
C SER A 39 -1.66 -24.23 11.85
N THR A 40 -1.15 -23.43 12.79
CA THR A 40 -1.32 -23.62 14.25
C THR A 40 -2.69 -23.14 14.77
N GLY A 41 -3.55 -22.65 13.89
CA GLY A 41 -4.86 -22.09 14.23
C GLY A 41 -4.86 -20.56 14.32
N ASN A 42 -6.04 -20.00 14.62
CA ASN A 42 -6.23 -18.57 14.80
C ASN A 42 -5.95 -18.16 16.25
N PHE A 43 -5.50 -16.92 16.45
CA PHE A 43 -5.43 -16.34 17.78
C PHE A 43 -6.83 -15.98 18.30
N THR A 44 -6.99 -15.96 19.62
CA THR A 44 -8.23 -15.53 20.27
C THR A 44 -8.38 -14.01 20.17
N ALA A 45 -9.57 -13.54 19.81
CA ALA A 45 -9.88 -12.11 19.80
C ALA A 45 -9.67 -11.47 21.19
N ASN A 46 -9.19 -10.24 21.21
CA ASN A 46 -8.81 -9.48 22.40
C ASN A 46 -7.70 -10.15 23.25
N SER A 47 -6.85 -10.97 22.64
CA SER A 47 -5.69 -11.57 23.31
C SER A 47 -4.51 -10.59 23.40
N THR A 48 -3.60 -10.86 24.33
CA THR A 48 -2.31 -10.16 24.40
C THR A 48 -1.53 -10.28 23.09
N TYR A 49 -1.57 -11.46 22.44
CA TYR A 49 -0.94 -11.68 21.14
C TYR A 49 -1.54 -10.78 20.04
N GLU A 50 -2.86 -10.60 20.01
CA GLU A 50 -3.51 -9.66 19.07
C GLU A 50 -3.01 -8.23 19.29
N SER A 51 -2.96 -7.76 20.54
CA SER A 51 -2.45 -6.44 20.87
C SER A 51 -0.99 -6.26 20.42
N ASN A 52 -0.15 -7.27 20.67
CA ASN A 52 1.25 -7.25 20.25
C ASN A 52 1.39 -7.20 18.72
N LEU A 53 0.56 -7.94 17.97
CA LEU A 53 0.48 -7.87 16.51
C LEU A 53 0.06 -6.48 16.02
N ARG A 54 -1.00 -5.91 16.61
CA ARG A 54 -1.52 -4.58 16.26
C ARG A 54 -0.49 -3.48 16.45
N GLN A 55 0.38 -3.61 17.46
CA GLN A 55 1.49 -2.68 17.66
C GLN A 55 2.67 -2.93 16.70
N LEU A 56 2.98 -4.20 16.43
CA LEU A 56 4.14 -4.61 15.65
C LEU A 56 4.04 -4.27 14.16
N LEU A 57 2.91 -4.57 13.53
CA LEU A 57 2.71 -4.43 12.07
C LEU A 57 2.90 -2.99 11.53
N PRO A 58 2.30 -1.94 12.13
CA PRO A 58 2.49 -0.57 11.63
C PRO A 58 3.92 -0.07 11.88
N SER A 59 4.53 -0.43 13.01
CA SER A 59 5.92 -0.08 13.32
C SER A 59 6.88 -0.70 12.29
N LEU A 60 6.77 -2.00 12.02
CA LEU A 60 7.59 -2.69 11.01
C LEU A 60 7.52 -2.04 9.63
N SER A 61 6.32 -1.67 9.20
CA SER A 61 6.10 -1.05 7.90
C SER A 61 6.76 0.33 7.82
N SER A 62 6.60 1.15 8.86
CA SER A 62 7.25 2.46 8.96
C SER A 62 8.77 2.34 8.98
N GLU A 63 9.29 1.42 9.79
CA GLU A 63 10.73 1.18 9.92
C GLU A 63 11.33 0.69 8.61
N ALA A 64 10.69 -0.26 7.90
CA ALA A 64 11.19 -0.76 6.62
C ALA A 64 11.32 0.36 5.56
N LEU A 65 10.41 1.33 5.56
CA LEU A 65 10.50 2.50 4.67
C LEU A 65 11.63 3.45 5.08
N ALA A 66 11.88 3.61 6.38
CA ALA A 66 12.95 4.45 6.90
C ALA A 66 14.34 3.81 6.76
N SER A 67 14.43 2.48 6.78
CA SER A 67 15.68 1.71 6.83
C SER A 67 16.20 1.26 5.46
N GLY A 68 15.67 1.81 4.36
CA GLY A 68 16.11 1.45 3.01
C GLY A 68 15.50 0.16 2.47
N GLY A 69 14.35 -0.25 2.98
CA GLY A 69 13.51 -1.30 2.40
C GLY A 69 13.42 -2.59 3.18
N PHE A 70 14.04 -2.72 4.36
CA PHE A 70 13.97 -3.94 5.17
C PHE A 70 13.99 -3.67 6.68
N SER A 71 13.08 -4.28 7.43
CA SER A 71 13.05 -4.20 8.89
C SER A 71 12.58 -5.50 9.53
N THR A 72 13.07 -5.76 10.74
CA THR A 72 12.67 -6.88 11.60
C THR A 72 12.43 -6.36 13.01
N SER A 73 11.38 -6.82 13.67
CA SER A 73 11.06 -6.39 15.02
C SER A 73 10.23 -7.45 15.75
N ARG A 74 10.07 -7.25 17.06
CA ARG A 74 9.35 -8.13 17.98
C ARG A 74 8.63 -7.31 19.04
N THR A 75 7.42 -7.72 19.40
CA THR A 75 6.61 -7.08 20.45
C THR A 75 6.11 -8.13 21.45
N GLY A 76 6.09 -7.77 22.74
CA GLY A 76 5.62 -8.64 23.82
C GLY A 76 6.68 -9.56 24.42
N GLY A 77 6.25 -10.57 25.17
CA GLY A 77 7.05 -11.62 25.82
C GLY A 77 6.32 -12.98 25.77
N PRO A 78 6.98 -14.11 26.09
CA PRO A 78 6.31 -15.41 26.08
C PRO A 78 5.13 -15.44 27.07
N PRO A 79 3.98 -16.06 26.71
CA PRO A 79 3.73 -16.83 25.47
C PRO A 79 3.27 -15.97 24.27
N ASP A 80 2.92 -14.71 24.48
CA ASP A 80 2.19 -13.86 23.51
C ASP A 80 3.10 -13.06 22.56
N GLN A 81 4.32 -13.51 22.34
CA GLN A 81 5.31 -12.70 21.65
C GLN A 81 5.14 -12.76 20.12
N ALA A 82 4.98 -11.59 19.51
CA ALA A 82 4.85 -11.45 18.06
C ALA A 82 6.21 -11.10 17.44
N PHE A 83 6.57 -11.76 16.35
CA PHE A 83 7.73 -11.45 15.51
C PHE A 83 7.27 -11.05 14.12
N GLY A 84 8.05 -10.19 13.46
CA GLY A 84 7.73 -9.83 12.08
C GLY A 84 8.93 -9.30 11.31
N LEU A 85 8.77 -9.33 9.99
CA LEU A 85 9.70 -8.84 9.00
C LEU A 85 8.90 -8.09 7.94
N ALA A 86 9.40 -6.94 7.51
CA ALA A 86 8.82 -6.15 6.42
C ALA A 86 9.89 -5.86 5.37
N SER A 87 9.48 -5.90 4.10
CA SER A 87 10.30 -5.49 2.96
C SER A 87 9.51 -4.51 2.10
N ALA A 88 10.12 -3.39 1.76
CA ALA A 88 9.57 -2.36 0.89
C ALA A 88 10.48 -2.18 -0.34
N ALA A 89 9.87 -1.96 -1.50
CA ALA A 89 10.62 -1.68 -2.71
C ALA A 89 11.34 -0.33 -2.58
N ALA A 90 12.63 -0.29 -2.91
CA ALA A 90 13.46 0.92 -2.82
C ALA A 90 12.95 2.10 -3.68
N THR A 91 12.01 1.86 -4.60
CA THR A 91 11.45 2.85 -5.53
C THR A 91 10.08 3.41 -5.12
N SER A 92 9.47 2.97 -4.01
CA SER A 92 8.18 3.54 -3.59
C SER A 92 8.38 4.82 -2.76
N PRO A 93 7.75 5.96 -3.14
CA PRO A 93 7.66 7.11 -2.26
C PRO A 93 7.08 6.71 -0.89
N PRO A 94 7.52 7.32 0.23
CA PRO A 94 7.05 6.96 1.57
C PRO A 94 5.52 7.07 1.74
N THR A 95 4.86 7.86 0.89
CA THR A 95 3.40 8.06 0.87
C THR A 95 2.62 6.91 0.24
N THR A 96 3.24 6.05 -0.58
CA THR A 96 2.53 4.95 -1.27
C THR A 96 2.47 3.67 -0.43
N ALA A 97 3.42 3.49 0.49
CA ALA A 97 3.52 2.29 1.32
C ALA A 97 2.70 2.36 2.63
N ALA A 98 2.40 3.56 3.13
CA ALA A 98 1.53 3.74 4.31
C ALA A 98 0.06 3.30 4.07
N ALA A 99 -0.36 3.17 2.81
CA ALA A 99 -1.69 2.70 2.42
C ALA A 99 -1.74 1.17 2.18
N ALA A 100 -0.67 0.43 2.44
CA ALA A 100 -0.49 -0.93 1.95
C ALA A 100 -0.97 -2.05 2.89
N TRP A 101 -1.45 -1.74 4.10
CA TRP A 101 -1.99 -2.76 5.01
C TRP A 101 -3.37 -2.35 5.56
N PRO A 102 -4.39 -3.22 5.44
CA PRO A 102 -5.67 -3.04 6.13
C PRO A 102 -5.55 -3.27 7.64
#